data_AF-A0A1E5BHA7-F1
#
_entry.id   AF-A0A1E5BHA7-F1
#
_cell.length_a   1.000
_cell.length_b   1.000
_cell.length_c   1.000
_cell.angle_alpha   90.00
_cell.angle_beta   90.00
_cell.angle_gamma   90.00
#
_symmetry.space_group_name_H-M   'P 1'
#
loop_
_entity.id
_entity.type
_entity.pdbx_description
1 polymer ?
#
loop_
_entity_poly.entity_id
_entity_poly.type
_entity_poly.pdbx_seq_one_letter_code
_entity_poly.pdbx_strand_id
1 'polypeptide(L)'
;MNGGIIIAKAVIAMVWGVLAYNVFVPFHYPLNLVLHIIMGFLFFTHILQTVIFSAAFSKQLSLSWGDRLSILVFGVCALIDIRNKRMLPDSQNPQP
;
A
#
# COMPACT_ATOMS: atom_id res chain seq x y z
N MET A 1 -1.08 -0.87 19.17
CA MET A 1 -1.70 -0.79 17.83
C MET A 1 -1.54 0.62 17.31
N ASN A 2 -0.82 0.78 16.21
CA ASN A 2 -0.36 2.10 15.76
C ASN A 2 -1.48 2.76 14.94
N GLY A 3 -2.34 3.55 15.60
CA GLY A 3 -3.54 4.16 14.99
C GLY A 3 -3.28 4.89 13.66
N GLY A 4 -2.10 5.49 13.50
CA GLY A 4 -1.70 6.15 12.25
C GLY A 4 -1.66 5.23 11.03
N ILE A 5 -1.24 3.97 11.18
CA ILE A 5 -1.22 3.01 10.06
C ILE A 5 -2.65 2.66 9.64
N ILE A 6 -3.57 2.52 10.60
CA ILE A 6 -4.98 2.20 10.33
C ILE A 6 -5.64 3.35 9.55
N ILE A 7 -5.38 4.59 9.96
CA ILE A 7 -5.88 5.79 9.28
C ILE A 7 -5.32 5.88 7.86
N ALA A 8 -4.02 5.69 7.67
CA ALA A 8 -3.41 5.70 6.35
C ALA A 8 -4.02 4.63 5.43
N LYS A 9 -4.24 3.40 5.95
CA LYS A 9 -4.92 2.33 5.21
C LYS A 9 -6.35 2.73 4.83
N ALA A 10 -7.09 3.33 5.74
CA ALA A 10 -8.47 3.75 5.49
C ALA A 10 -8.56 4.85 4.41
N VAL A 11 -7.67 5.84 4.46
CA VAL A 11 -7.60 6.92 3.46
C VAL A 11 -7.27 6.37 2.07
N ILE A 12 -6.28 5.47 1.97
CA ILE A 12 -5.91 4.85 0.69
C ILE A 12 -7.07 4.02 0.13
N ALA A 13 -7.73 3.22 0.97
CA ALA A 13 -8.90 2.45 0.56
C ALA A 13 -10.06 3.35 0.10
N MET A 14 -10.26 4.49 0.77
CA MET A 14 -11.26 5.49 0.39
C MET A 14 -10.94 6.10 -0.98
N VAL A 15 -9.69 6.50 -1.23
CA VAL A 15 -9.26 7.04 -2.54
C VAL A 15 -9.47 6.01 -3.65
N TRP A 16 -9.07 4.75 -3.42
CA TRP A 16 -9.32 3.66 -4.34
C TRP A 16 -10.82 3.43 -4.61
N GLY A 17 -11.65 3.49 -3.56
CA GLY A 17 -13.10 3.38 -3.67
C GLY A 17 -13.72 4.47 -4.53
N VAL A 18 -13.30 5.73 -4.34
CA VAL A 18 -13.78 6.87 -5.14
C VAL A 18 -13.34 6.74 -6.60
N LEU A 19 -12.10 6.33 -6.86
CA LEU A 19 -11.60 6.13 -8.22
C LEU A 19 -12.30 4.96 -8.92
N ALA A 20 -12.48 3.83 -8.23
CA ALA A 20 -13.22 2.68 -8.75
C ALA A 20 -14.69 3.04 -9.01
N TYR A 21 -15.33 3.77 -8.11
CA TYR A 21 -16.68 4.28 -8.32
C TYR A 21 -16.76 5.18 -9.55
N ASN A 22 -15.78 6.07 -9.77
CA ASN A 22 -15.73 6.91 -10.96
C ASN A 22 -15.61 6.12 -12.28
N VAL A 23 -15.05 4.90 -12.27
CA VAL A 23 -14.99 4.03 -13.45
C VAL A 23 -16.37 3.49 -13.83
N PHE A 24 -17.18 3.09 -12.84
CA PHE A 24 -18.52 2.54 -13.07
C PHE A 24 -19.59 3.62 -13.24
N VAL A 25 -19.48 4.70 -12.46
CA VAL A 25 -20.38 5.85 -12.48
C VAL A 25 -19.52 7.09 -12.77
N PRO A 26 -19.30 7.40 -14.05
CA PRO A 26 -18.50 8.55 -14.43
C PRO A 26 -19.13 9.84 -13.88
N PHE A 27 -18.34 10.63 -13.15
CA PHE A 27 -18.78 11.96 -12.76
C PHE A 27 -19.02 12.86 -13.99
N HIS A 28 -19.73 13.97 -13.82
CA HIS A 28 -19.93 14.93 -14.90
C HIS A 28 -18.60 15.54 -15.37
N TYR A 29 -18.53 15.90 -16.65
CA TYR A 29 -17.39 16.60 -17.22
C TYR A 29 -17.19 17.96 -16.52
N PRO A 30 -15.95 18.38 -16.20
CA PRO A 30 -14.66 17.80 -16.57
C PRO A 30 -14.04 16.84 -15.53
N LEU A 31 -14.69 16.63 -14.39
CA LEU A 31 -14.12 15.85 -13.27
C LEU A 31 -13.77 14.42 -13.66
N ASN A 32 -14.57 13.77 -14.49
CA ASN A 32 -14.31 12.41 -14.96
C ASN A 32 -12.98 12.27 -15.72
N LEU A 33 -12.62 13.24 -16.57
CA LEU A 33 -11.36 13.22 -17.30
C LEU A 33 -10.17 13.36 -16.34
N VAL A 34 -10.26 14.31 -15.40
CA VAL A 34 -9.24 14.54 -14.39
C VAL A 34 -9.07 13.29 -13.50
N LEU A 35 -10.18 12.69 -13.05
CA LEU A 35 -10.17 11.49 -12.23
C LEU A 35 -9.60 10.28 -12.97
N HIS A 36 -9.86 10.11 -14.27
CA HIS A 36 -9.23 9.05 -15.07
C HIS A 36 -7.72 9.23 -15.21
N ILE A 37 -7.25 10.47 -15.44
CA ILE A 37 -5.82 10.77 -15.53
C ILE A 37 -5.15 10.51 -14.18
N ILE A 38 -5.73 11.03 -13.09
CA ILE A 38 -5.21 10.82 -11.73
C ILE A 38 -5.23 9.34 -11.37
N MET A 39 -6.29 8.60 -11.71
CA MET A 39 -6.37 7.15 -11.49
C MET A 39 -5.23 6.42 -12.21
N GLY A 40 -5.03 6.69 -13.50
CA GLY A 40 -3.98 6.08 -14.30
C GLY A 40 -2.59 6.42 -13.77
N PHE A 41 -2.35 7.69 -13.43
CA PHE A 41 -1.09 8.15 -12.87
C PHE A 41 -0.82 7.56 -11.48
N LEU A 42 -1.82 7.53 -10.60
CA LEU A 42 -1.73 6.97 -9.26
C LEU A 42 -1.41 5.46 -9.32
N PHE A 43 -2.08 4.74 -10.22
CA PHE A 43 -1.83 3.32 -10.44
C PHE A 43 -0.43 3.06 -10.98
N PHE A 44 -0.02 3.83 -12.00
CA PHE A 44 1.30 3.70 -12.60
C PHE A 44 2.42 3.98 -11.59
N THR A 45 2.31 5.08 -10.84
CA THR A 45 3.28 5.45 -9.81
C THR A 45 3.34 4.42 -8.69
N HIS A 46 2.23 3.83 -8.27
CA HIS A 46 2.22 2.76 -7.26
C HIS A 46 2.89 1.48 -7.76
N ILE A 47 2.65 1.08 -9.01
CA ILE A 47 3.32 -0.09 -9.60
C ILE A 47 4.82 0.16 -9.69
N LEU A 48 5.23 1.30 -10.27
CA LEU A 48 6.63 1.64 -10.43
C LEU A 48 7.35 1.71 -9.09
N GLN A 49 6.75 2.37 -8.10
CA GLN A 49 7.26 2.44 -6.73
C GLN A 49 7.40 1.04 -6.12
N THR A 50 6.42 0.15 -6.31
CA THR A 50 6.47 -1.22 -5.78
C THR A 50 7.54 -2.06 -6.47
N VAL A 51 7.71 -1.93 -7.79
CA VAL A 51 8.75 -2.65 -8.54
C VAL A 51 10.14 -2.20 -8.11
N ILE A 52 10.37 -0.89 -8.00
CA ILE A 52 11.67 -0.33 -7.57
C ILE A 52 11.98 -0.75 -6.14
N PHE A 53 11.01 -0.66 -5.21
CA PHE A 53 11.20 -1.12 -3.84
C PHE A 53 11.42 -2.62 -3.76
N SER A 54 10.64 -3.41 -4.50
CA SER A 54 10.81 -4.86 -4.55
C SER A 54 12.19 -5.20 -5.08
N ALA A 55 12.68 -4.57 -6.14
CA ALA A 55 14.02 -4.80 -6.68
C ALA A 55 15.13 -4.39 -5.71
N ALA A 56 15.01 -3.23 -5.07
CA ALA A 56 15.99 -2.70 -4.12
C ALA A 56 16.08 -3.53 -2.82
N PHE A 57 14.94 -4.02 -2.32
CA PHE A 57 14.86 -4.78 -1.06
C PHE A 57 14.69 -6.30 -1.25
N SER A 58 14.64 -6.81 -2.49
CA SER A 58 14.47 -8.25 -2.79
C SER A 58 15.56 -9.13 -2.15
N LYS A 59 16.74 -8.55 -1.92
CA LYS A 59 17.89 -9.28 -1.37
C LYS A 59 17.89 -9.37 0.16
N GLN A 60 17.13 -8.50 0.85
CA GLN A 60 17.11 -8.42 2.32
C GLN A 60 15.83 -8.96 2.96
N LEU A 61 14.72 -9.05 2.21
CA LEU A 61 13.44 -9.50 2.76
C LEU A 61 12.85 -10.64 1.91
N SER A 62 12.79 -11.83 2.51
CA SER A 62 12.03 -12.99 2.02
C SER A 62 10.52 -12.67 2.10
N LEU A 63 10.03 -11.82 1.18
CA LEU A 63 8.63 -11.44 1.11
C LEU A 63 7.86 -12.42 0.24
N SER A 64 6.81 -13.00 0.82
CA SER A 64 5.84 -13.83 0.10
C SER A 64 5.13 -13.00 -0.98
N TRP A 65 4.66 -13.65 -2.04
CA TRP A 65 3.94 -12.99 -3.14
C TRP A 65 2.70 -12.20 -2.66
N GLY A 66 2.05 -12.65 -1.58
CA GLY A 66 0.93 -11.92 -0.94
C GLY A 66 1.35 -10.65 -0.18
N ASP A 67 2.57 -10.61 0.35
CA ASP A 67 3.12 -9.41 1.00
C ASP A 67 3.44 -8.33 -0.04
N ARG A 68 3.92 -8.74 -1.22
CA ARG A 68 4.17 -7.84 -2.36
C ARG A 68 2.90 -7.14 -2.84
N LEU A 69 1.78 -7.86 -2.88
CA LEU A 69 0.47 -7.31 -3.25
C LEU A 69 -0.07 -6.33 -2.19
N SER A 70 0.17 -6.62 -0.91
CA SER A 70 -0.20 -5.71 0.19
C SER A 70 0.63 -4.43 0.19
N ILE A 71 1.91 -4.50 -0.18
CA ILE A 71 2.77 -3.32 -0.40
C ILE A 71 2.31 -2.52 -1.62
N LEU A 72 1.80 -3.20 -2.65
CA LEU A 72 1.29 -2.53 -3.86
C LEU A 72 0.03 -1.70 -3.59
N VAL A 73 -0.84 -2.17 -2.68
CA VAL A 73 -2.09 -1.49 -2.31
C VAL A 73 -1.89 -0.49 -1.15
N PHE A 74 -1.00 -0.77 -0.19
CA PHE A 74 -0.81 0.05 1.02
C PHE A 74 0.55 0.76 1.13
N GLY A 75 1.43 0.59 0.14
CA GLY A 75 2.76 1.20 0.09
C GLY A 75 3.71 0.69 1.19
N VAL A 76 4.60 1.58 1.63
CA VAL A 76 5.67 1.34 2.64
C VAL A 76 5.11 0.96 4.03
N CYS A 77 3.84 1.27 4.32
CA CYS A 77 3.22 0.93 5.61
C CYS A 77 3.13 -0.59 5.84
N ALA A 78 2.87 -1.38 4.78
CA ALA A 78 2.85 -2.84 4.87
C ALA A 78 4.27 -3.40 5.13
N LEU A 79 5.29 -2.78 4.54
CA LEU A 79 6.69 -3.15 4.75
C LEU A 79 7.13 -2.89 6.20
N ILE A 80 6.72 -1.75 6.76
CA ILE A 80 6.99 -1.40 8.16
C ILE A 80 6.27 -2.36 9.11
N ASP A 81 5.03 -2.76 8.82
CA ASP A 81 4.26 -3.71 9.64
C ASP A 81 4.89 -5.12 9.64
N ILE A 82 5.29 -5.63 8.46
CA ILE A 82 5.97 -6.93 8.33
C ILE A 82 7.32 -6.90 9.04
N ARG A 83 8.10 -5.81 8.87
CA ARG A 83 9.37 -5.64 9.57
C ARG A 83 9.16 -5.60 11.08
N ASN A 84 8.16 -4.87 11.57
CA ASN A 84 7.89 -4.76 13.01
C ASN A 84 7.46 -6.10 13.61
N LYS A 85 6.67 -6.90 12.89
CA LYS A 85 6.30 -8.26 13.31
C LYS A 85 7.47 -9.25 13.32
N ARG A 86 8.44 -9.10 12.41
CA ARG A 86 9.59 -10.03 12.30
C ARG A 86 10.84 -9.61 13.08
N MET A 87 10.99 -8.31 13.40
CA MET A 87 12.12 -7.78 14.18
C MET A 87 11.81 -7.56 15.67
N LEU A 88 10.55 -7.72 16.12
CA LEU A 88 10.20 -7.78 17.56
C LEU A 88 9.85 -9.20 18.09
N PRO A 89 10.65 -10.28 17.88
CA PRO A 89 10.48 -11.52 18.65
C PRO A 89 11.09 -11.48 20.06
N ASP A 90 12.02 -10.57 20.38
CA ASP A 90 13.01 -10.79 21.46
C ASP A 90 12.81 -9.99 22.76
N SER A 91 11.67 -9.34 22.98
CA SER A 91 11.42 -8.56 24.23
C SER A 91 10.43 -9.21 25.20
N GLN A 92 9.98 -10.44 24.92
CA GLN A 92 8.92 -11.13 25.69
C GLN A 92 9.27 -12.59 26.04
N ASN A 93 10.54 -12.90 26.28
CA ASN A 93 10.89 -14.13 27.00
C ASN A 93 11.87 -13.80 28.14
N PRO A 94 11.41 -13.60 29.38
CA PRO A 94 12.30 -13.74 30.52
C PRO A 94 12.70 -15.21 30.58
N GLN A 95 13.92 -15.53 30.15
CA GLN A 95 14.49 -16.85 30.36
C GLN A 95 14.43 -17.18 31.86
N PRO A 96 13.84 -18.33 32.26
CA PRO A 96 13.95 -18.84 33.62
C PRO A 96 15.35 -19.37 33.92
#